data_AF-A0A2V7IPT6-F1
#
_entry.id   AF-A0A2V7IPT6-F1
#
_cell.length_a   1.000
_cell.length_b   1.000
_cell.length_c   1.000
_cell.angle_alpha   90.00
_cell.angle_beta   90.00
_cell.angle_gamma   90.00
#
_symmetry.space_group_name_H-M   'P 1'
#
loop_
_entity.id
_entity.type
_entity.pdbx_description
1 polymer ?
#
loop_
_entity_poly.entity_id
_entity_poly.type
_entity_poly.pdbx_seq_one_letter_code
_entity_poly.pdbx_strand_id
1 'polypeptide(L)'
;MDRRVSRRSLHRHHGLDLHGRAARRARRRGVTNVTFEVVQREYAKLRPQLPRFCGCETCRGDVLVFALNRLAPSYVSTPQGEVLVELRLDSDQEKAKLDVALLEGFRKVGLAPRCGARPVQLM
;
A
#
# COMPACT_ATOMS: atom_id res chain seq x y z
N MET A 1 26.76 33.54 18.56
CA MET A 1 25.88 34.59 19.13
C MET A 1 24.44 34.15 18.90
N ASP A 2 23.91 33.45 19.90
CA ASP A 2 22.56 32.95 20.00
C ASP A 2 21.48 34.04 19.84
N ARG A 3 20.35 33.68 19.22
CA ARG A 3 19.05 34.19 19.68
C ARG A 3 18.06 33.03 19.75
N ARG A 4 17.93 32.47 20.95
CA ARG A 4 16.73 31.75 21.38
C ARG A 4 15.63 32.77 21.62
N VAL A 5 14.46 32.56 21.02
CA VAL A 5 13.21 33.08 21.58
C VAL A 5 12.20 31.94 21.59
N SER A 6 11.89 31.46 22.79
CA SER A 6 10.69 30.68 23.08
C SER A 6 9.95 31.43 24.18
N ARG A 7 8.68 31.76 23.92
CA ARG A 7 7.58 31.62 24.88
C ARG A 7 6.23 31.80 24.19
N ARG A 8 5.34 30.86 24.51
CA ARG A 8 3.99 30.65 23.98
C ARG A 8 2.99 31.72 24.43
N SER A 9 2.00 31.98 23.58
CA SER A 9 0.56 32.06 23.93
C SER A 9 -0.26 31.99 22.63
N LEU A 10 -0.96 30.88 22.37
CA LEU A 10 -2.39 30.66 22.60
C LEU A 10 -3.32 31.53 21.73
N HIS A 11 -3.53 31.12 20.47
CA HIS A 11 -4.81 31.38 19.80
C HIS A 11 -5.39 30.07 19.26
N ARG A 12 -6.43 29.63 19.98
CA ARG A 12 -7.31 28.50 19.72
C ARG A 12 -8.27 28.90 18.59
N HIS A 13 -8.02 28.42 17.38
CA HIS A 13 -9.07 28.31 16.36
C HIS A 13 -9.46 26.84 16.25
N HIS A 14 -10.55 26.48 16.94
CA HIS A 14 -11.29 25.26 16.64
C HIS A 14 -11.95 25.42 15.27
N GLY A 15 -11.20 25.13 14.21
CA GLY A 15 -11.78 24.67 12.96
C GLY A 15 -12.07 23.19 13.12
N LEU A 16 -13.33 22.83 13.36
CA LEU A 16 -13.77 21.48 13.06
C LEU A 16 -13.80 21.37 11.54
N ASP A 17 -12.70 20.92 10.94
CA ASP A 17 -12.62 20.62 9.51
C ASP A 17 -13.47 19.37 9.23
N LEU A 18 -14.79 19.56 9.10
CA LEU A 18 -15.77 18.57 8.64
C LEU A 18 -15.74 18.40 7.12
N HIS A 19 -14.54 18.31 6.53
CA HIS A 19 -14.32 17.95 5.13
C HIS A 19 -13.41 16.73 4.99
N GLY A 20 -13.64 15.72 5.84
CA GLY A 20 -12.83 14.51 5.94
C GLY A 20 -13.02 13.45 4.84
N ARG A 21 -13.84 13.65 3.81
CA ARG A 21 -14.07 12.61 2.77
C ARG A 21 -14.01 13.08 1.31
N ALA A 22 -14.34 14.34 1.00
CA ALA A 22 -14.34 14.82 -0.40
C ALA A 22 -12.95 15.25 -0.90
N ALA A 23 -12.08 15.78 -0.02
CA ALA A 23 -10.79 16.35 -0.42
C ALA A 23 -9.76 15.31 -0.91
N ARG A 24 -9.90 14.02 -0.52
CA ARG A 24 -9.00 12.96 -1.02
C ARG A 24 -9.17 12.69 -2.53
N ARG A 25 -10.35 12.99 -3.10
CA ARG A 25 -10.65 12.76 -4.51
C ARG A 25 -10.27 13.93 -5.44
N ALA A 26 -10.02 15.12 -4.91
CA ALA A 26 -9.80 16.33 -5.71
C ALA A 26 -8.33 16.64 -6.04
N ARG A 27 -7.37 15.76 -5.69
CA ARG A 27 -5.92 16.03 -5.85
C ARG A 27 -5.13 14.96 -6.63
N ARG A 28 -5.71 14.36 -7.67
CA ARG A 28 -4.92 13.56 -8.63
C ARG A 28 -4.98 14.18 -10.02
N ARG A 29 -4.28 15.30 -10.21
CA ARG A 29 -3.85 15.76 -11.54
C ARG A 29 -2.59 14.99 -11.91
N GLY A 30 -2.72 13.70 -12.21
CA GLY A 30 -1.57 12.85 -12.49
C GLY A 30 -1.98 11.41 -12.80
N VAL A 31 -1.09 10.70 -13.48
CA VAL A 31 -1.27 9.27 -13.77
C VAL A 31 -1.06 8.46 -12.48
N THR A 32 -1.97 7.54 -12.18
CA THR A 32 -1.92 6.63 -11.03
C THR A 32 -1.85 5.19 -11.51
N ASN A 33 -1.20 4.31 -10.75
CA ASN A 33 -1.26 2.87 -10.98
C ASN A 33 -2.29 2.25 -10.04
N VAL A 34 -3.46 1.88 -10.56
CA VAL A 34 -4.54 1.29 -9.76
C VAL A 34 -4.14 -0.10 -9.24
N THR A 35 -3.41 -0.88 -10.03
CA THR A 35 -2.88 -2.19 -9.60
C THR A 35 -2.03 -2.04 -8.33
N PHE A 36 -1.21 -1.00 -8.24
CA PHE A 36 -0.40 -0.73 -7.04
C PHE A 36 -1.25 -0.49 -5.79
N GLU A 37 -2.36 0.22 -5.92
CA GLU A 37 -3.26 0.51 -4.79
C GLU A 37 -4.01 -0.74 -4.34
N VAL A 38 -4.49 -1.54 -5.31
CA VAL A 38 -5.18 -2.81 -5.02
C VAL A 38 -4.22 -3.79 -4.35
N VAL A 39 -3.02 -4.00 -4.89
CA VAL A 39 -2.01 -4.91 -4.31
C VAL A 39 -1.66 -4.53 -2.88
N GLN A 40 -1.55 -3.24 -2.55
CA GLN A 40 -1.30 -2.80 -1.18
C GLN A 40 -2.44 -3.17 -0.21
N ARG A 41 -3.69 -3.08 -0.67
CA ARG A 41 -4.86 -3.47 0.13
C ARG A 41 -4.92 -4.98 0.32
N GLU A 42 -4.68 -5.76 -0.73
CA GLU A 42 -4.64 -7.22 -0.63
C GLU A 42 -3.49 -7.71 0.26
N TYR A 43 -2.31 -7.10 0.17
CA TYR A 43 -1.21 -7.36 1.11
C TYR A 43 -1.66 -7.15 2.56
N ALA A 44 -2.35 -6.05 2.86
CA ALA A 44 -2.81 -5.73 4.20
C ALA A 44 -3.87 -6.73 4.72
N LYS A 45 -4.66 -7.33 3.83
CA LYS A 45 -5.63 -8.38 4.17
C LYS A 45 -4.96 -9.75 4.41
N LEU A 46 -3.94 -10.10 3.63
CA LEU A 46 -3.24 -11.37 3.74
C LEU A 46 -2.23 -11.39 4.88
N ARG A 47 -1.55 -10.28 5.15
CA ARG A 47 -0.47 -10.21 6.15
C ARG A 47 -0.84 -10.73 7.55
N PRO A 48 -2.04 -10.46 8.13
CA PRO A 48 -2.45 -10.99 9.42
C PRO A 48 -2.54 -12.52 9.47
N GLN A 49 -2.76 -13.17 8.33
CA GLN A 49 -2.86 -14.63 8.21
C GLN A 49 -1.47 -15.31 8.25
N LEU A 50 -0.39 -14.53 8.14
CA LEU A 50 1.00 -15.01 8.12
C LEU A 50 1.78 -14.48 9.34
N PRO A 51 1.48 -14.91 10.57
CA PRO A 51 2.08 -14.34 11.79
C PRO A 51 3.60 -14.54 11.87
N ARG A 52 4.15 -15.58 11.24
CA ARG A 52 5.59 -15.89 11.23
C ARG A 52 6.40 -15.01 10.29
N PHE A 53 5.76 -14.31 9.36
CA PHE A 53 6.45 -13.46 8.38
C PHE A 53 6.94 -12.15 9.01
N CYS A 54 8.12 -11.66 8.59
CA CYS A 54 8.62 -10.36 9.05
C CYS A 54 7.81 -9.21 8.44
N GLY A 55 7.18 -8.37 9.27
CA GLY A 55 6.32 -7.27 8.82
C GLY A 55 7.00 -5.92 8.60
N CYS A 56 8.34 -5.84 8.62
CA CYS A 56 9.05 -4.56 8.46
C CYS A 56 8.84 -3.95 7.07
N GLU A 57 9.11 -2.65 6.93
CA GLU A 57 8.95 -1.93 5.66
C GLU A 57 9.79 -2.51 4.52
N THR A 58 10.98 -3.05 4.82
CA THR A 58 11.81 -3.75 3.82
C THR A 58 11.11 -5.00 3.29
N CYS A 59 10.70 -5.92 4.16
CA CYS A 59 10.03 -7.15 3.73
C CYS A 59 8.68 -6.88 3.06
N ARG A 60 7.93 -5.88 3.55
CA ARG A 60 6.72 -5.40 2.89
C ARG A 60 7.03 -4.91 1.47
N GLY A 61 8.00 -4.02 1.32
CA GLY A 61 8.42 -3.48 0.04
C GLY A 61 8.86 -4.58 -0.93
N ASP A 62 9.60 -5.57 -0.44
CA ASP A 62 10.09 -6.70 -1.23
C ASP A 62 8.95 -7.55 -1.79
N VAL A 63 7.92 -7.84 -0.97
CA VAL A 63 6.72 -8.57 -1.41
C VAL A 63 5.94 -7.77 -2.44
N LEU A 64 5.73 -6.47 -2.20
CA LEU A 64 5.01 -5.60 -3.14
C LEU A 64 5.74 -5.52 -4.48
N VAL A 65 7.06 -5.28 -4.47
CA VAL A 65 7.89 -5.26 -5.70
C VAL A 65 7.85 -6.60 -6.41
N PHE A 66 7.96 -7.71 -5.68
CA PHE A 66 7.89 -9.05 -6.26
C PHE A 66 6.58 -9.28 -7.01
N ALA A 67 5.45 -8.91 -6.39
CA ALA A 67 4.12 -9.08 -6.96
C ALA A 67 3.90 -8.13 -8.15
N LEU A 68 4.23 -6.85 -8.02
CA LEU A 68 4.01 -5.84 -9.07
C LEU A 68 4.79 -6.13 -10.35
N ASN A 69 5.99 -6.71 -10.23
CA ASN A 69 6.77 -7.11 -11.40
C ASN A 69 6.16 -8.30 -12.17
N ARG A 70 5.18 -9.01 -11.59
CA ARG A 70 4.48 -10.15 -12.20
C ARG A 70 3.06 -9.82 -12.63
N LEU A 71 2.55 -8.65 -12.23
CA LEU A 71 1.19 -8.22 -12.50
C LEU A 71 1.18 -7.14 -13.58
N ALA A 72 0.11 -7.11 -14.39
CA ALA A 72 -0.07 -6.05 -15.36
C ALA A 72 -0.33 -4.71 -14.65
N PRO A 73 0.46 -3.66 -14.92
CA PRO A 73 0.20 -2.35 -14.35
C PRO A 73 -1.01 -1.70 -15.05
N SER A 74 -1.86 -1.04 -14.27
CA SER A 74 -3.02 -0.33 -14.81
C SER A 74 -2.90 1.16 -14.51
N TYR A 75 -2.38 1.91 -15.47
CA TYR A 75 -2.17 3.34 -15.35
C TYR A 75 -3.39 4.14 -15.84
N VAL A 76 -3.90 5.03 -15.00
CA VAL A 76 -5.09 5.85 -15.30
C VAL A 76 -4.84 7.30 -14.91
N SER A 77 -5.44 8.24 -15.64
CA SER A 77 -5.34 9.68 -15.38
C SER A 77 -6.69 10.30 -14.98
N THR A 78 -7.78 9.53 -15.04
CA THR A 78 -9.14 10.00 -14.74
C THR A 78 -9.76 9.22 -13.58
N PRO A 79 -10.59 9.87 -12.74
CA PRO A 79 -11.30 9.19 -11.66
C PRO A 79 -12.25 8.09 -12.16
N GLN A 80 -12.85 8.25 -13.34
CA GLN A 80 -13.74 7.24 -13.93
C GLN A 80 -12.95 6.00 -14.36
N GLY A 81 -11.75 6.19 -14.92
CA GLY A 81 -10.85 5.09 -15.27
C GLY A 81 -10.38 4.32 -14.04
N GLU A 82 -10.12 5.01 -12.92
CA GLU A 82 -9.75 4.40 -11.64
C GLU A 82 -10.84 3.43 -11.17
N VAL A 83 -12.10 3.88 -11.12
CA VAL A 83 -13.24 3.06 -10.69
C VAL A 83 -13.45 1.85 -11.62
N LEU A 84 -13.38 2.05 -12.94
CA LEU A 84 -13.57 0.96 -13.90
C LEU A 84 -12.49 -0.13 -13.76
N VAL A 85 -11.23 0.28 -13.58
CA VAL A 85 -10.11 -0.65 -13.38
C VAL A 85 -10.23 -1.36 -12.04
N GLU A 86 -10.62 -0.65 -10.97
CA GLU A 86 -10.83 -1.24 -9.65
C GLU A 86 -11.90 -2.34 -9.69
N LEU A 87 -13.03 -2.09 -10.35
CA LEU A 87 -14.08 -3.09 -10.56
C LEU A 87 -13.60 -4.31 -11.38
N ARG A 88 -12.75 -4.10 -12.39
CA ARG A 88 -12.17 -5.21 -13.17
C ARG A 88 -11.25 -6.06 -12.30
N LEU A 89 -10.38 -5.42 -11.51
CA LEU A 89 -9.46 -6.09 -10.59
C LEU A 89 -10.20 -6.80 -9.44
N ASP A 90 -11.46 -6.43 -9.20
CA ASP A 90 -12.34 -7.10 -8.25
C ASP A 90 -12.98 -8.40 -8.77
N SER A 91 -12.82 -8.74 -10.05
CA SER A 91 -13.27 -10.04 -10.57
C SER A 91 -12.51 -11.20 -9.95
N ASP A 92 -13.16 -12.36 -9.80
CA ASP A 92 -12.58 -13.55 -9.16
C ASP A 92 -11.26 -13.99 -9.82
N GLN A 93 -11.19 -13.92 -11.15
CA GLN A 93 -9.99 -14.28 -11.90
C GLN A 93 -8.83 -13.33 -11.61
N GLU A 94 -9.07 -12.03 -11.59
CA GLU A 94 -8.02 -11.04 -11.34
C GLU A 94 -7.58 -11.07 -9.86
N LYS A 95 -8.53 -11.20 -8.94
CA LYS A 95 -8.24 -11.41 -7.51
C LYS A 95 -7.37 -12.63 -7.27
N ALA A 96 -7.70 -13.76 -7.87
CA ALA A 96 -6.90 -14.97 -7.75
C ALA A 96 -5.46 -14.76 -8.24
N LYS A 97 -5.24 -14.03 -9.34
CA LYS A 97 -3.89 -13.69 -9.83
C LYS A 97 -3.13 -12.81 -8.85
N LEU A 98 -3.79 -11.80 -8.26
CA LEU A 98 -3.19 -10.92 -7.25
C LEU A 98 -2.77 -11.72 -6.01
N ASP A 99 -3.66 -12.59 -5.52
CA ASP A 99 -3.41 -13.41 -4.34
C ASP A 99 -2.26 -14.38 -4.54
N VAL A 100 -2.23 -15.09 -5.68
CA VAL A 100 -1.12 -15.99 -6.02
C VAL A 100 0.20 -15.23 -6.07
N ALA A 101 0.25 -14.08 -6.74
CA ALA A 101 1.47 -13.26 -6.83
C ALA A 101 1.95 -12.79 -5.46
N LEU A 102 1.03 -12.42 -4.57
CA LEU A 102 1.35 -12.01 -3.20
C LEU A 102 1.83 -13.19 -2.35
N LEU A 103 1.16 -14.34 -2.41
CA LEU A 103 1.54 -15.55 -1.67
C LEU A 103 2.92 -16.06 -2.09
N GLU A 104 3.22 -16.06 -3.39
CA GLU A 104 4.56 -16.36 -3.90
C GLU A 104 5.60 -15.35 -3.39
N GLY A 105 5.24 -14.06 -3.35
CA GLY A 105 6.09 -13.01 -2.81
C GLY A 105 6.41 -13.22 -1.33
N PHE A 106 5.38 -13.51 -0.52
CA PHE A 106 5.55 -13.85 0.89
C PHE A 106 6.49 -15.05 1.05
N ARG A 107 6.28 -16.13 0.28
CA ARG A 107 7.13 -17.32 0.32
C ARG A 107 8.58 -17.00 -0.03
N LYS A 108 8.81 -16.25 -1.12
CA LYS A 108 10.17 -15.94 -1.57
C LYS A 108 10.92 -15.04 -0.58
N VAL A 109 10.27 -14.00 -0.07
CA VAL A 109 10.85 -13.06 0.90
C VAL A 109 11.00 -13.71 2.27
N GLY A 110 10.06 -14.56 2.68
CA GLY A 110 10.12 -15.31 3.93
C GLY A 110 11.31 -16.26 3.99
N LEU A 111 11.66 -16.90 2.88
CA LEU A 111 12.83 -17.81 2.79
C LEU A 111 14.17 -17.08 2.84
N ALA A 112 14.25 -15.83 2.38
CA ALA A 112 15.51 -15.07 2.32
C ALA A 112 15.26 -13.56 2.52
N PRO A 113 14.92 -13.13 3.75
CA PRO A 113 14.62 -11.73 4.02
C PRO A 113 15.88 -10.87 4.01
N ARG A 114 15.83 -9.71 3.34
CA ARG A 114 16.97 -8.77 3.25
C ARG A 114 17.22 -7.97 4.52
N CYS A 115 16.27 -7.98 5.46
CA CYS A 115 16.35 -7.24 6.72
C CYS A 115 17.08 -8.00 7.86
N GLY A 116 17.64 -9.19 7.60
CA GLY A 116 18.32 -10.00 8.61
C GLY A 116 17.37 -10.80 9.53
N ALA A 117 16.07 -10.80 9.26
CA ALA A 117 15.13 -11.68 9.94
C ALA A 117 15.46 -13.16 9.71
N ARG A 118 15.04 -14.04 10.63
CA ARG A 118 15.23 -15.48 10.45
C ARG A 118 14.38 -15.97 9.27
N PRO A 119 14.93 -16.78 8.35
CA PRO A 119 14.17 -17.45 7.31
C PRO A 119 12.98 -18.23 7.88
N VAL A 120 11.83 -18.10 7.23
CA VAL A 120 10.62 -18.84 7.57
C VAL A 120 10.07 -19.53 6.33
N GLN A 121 9.76 -20.81 6.47
CA GLN A 121 8.99 -21.54 5.46
C GLN A 121 7.52 -21.17 5.63
N LEU A 122 6.98 -20.42 4.68
CA LEU A 122 5.53 -20.19 4.57
C LEU A 122 4.98 -21.24 3.59
N MET A 123 3.87 -21.89 3.97
CA MET A 123 3.26 -23.00 3.22
C MET A 123 2.75 -22.53 1.87
#